data_AF-A0AAW0WDD5-F1
#
_entry.id   AF-A0AAW0WDD5-F1
#
_cell.length_a   1.000
_cell.length_b   1.000
_cell.length_c   1.000
_cell.angle_alpha   90.00
_cell.angle_beta   90.00
_cell.angle_gamma   90.00
#
_symmetry.space_group_name_H-M   'P 1'
#
loop_
_entity.id
_entity.type
_entity.pdbx_description
1 polymer ?
#
loop_
_entity_poly.entity_id
_entity_poly.type
_entity_poly.pdbx_seq_one_letter_code
_entity_poly.pdbx_strand_id
1 'polypeptide(L)'
;MTKSVRAKKRKKADFAKVKFKVGKTIKKAQNETKTDFKARKIIIKEQLGKKSDQDLLTKRKQNIKDLLSRLSHSSIYVRQDGVNGLLEIVKKYEVVTLEPNLPSVLQGLAPLLFDSDTLIRSSAIKFMEALILKVGSNIAPYFNIIATHLSCAMVHLNINVQGDSLKLMHVLIKHTPALIARHANTLLKNFVNLISRKASSTQTSSKLESSMVDFSRILHVNPSNSLTSPKWRLQLLQELSGFLEAILVEQKHVEEQVPYTIWETVVVGSVPPVVTADVLSSTTQEMWLLSDPEQLKKFSLSIIPLLFQIWAEVRPGGTQDYAGSNTLSEESVETLNCIVRIIRQLWHITQVCLHSHPTKCTWFMGALKASYMTKIMVGFPYYCHLGAVQNKKKKPKMVDKKMQPDGDYSLRHCDDLNVSLALFAMQMSSSEGLAENALNFFTKLLRDGNRDGQYNLGSVVNILSDLLQLIPEKQADSLLAAAQTCYTRLHPLKKDRALLLQILLAATDIDHPQLWKCGSNSVWVYQVVEDLASGSARDLLLHTAIILRLRNNTEIKQLLLARKDEIREKIESKGIQGMTPGEVNKKLHLLLKD
;
A
#
# COMPACT_ATOMS: atom_id res chain seq x y z
N MET A 1 -24.37 -110.78 -25.37
CA MET A 1 -23.35 -110.29 -26.32
C MET A 1 -23.54 -108.79 -26.63
N THR A 2 -22.79 -107.88 -25.99
CA THR A 2 -23.00 -106.41 -26.18
C THR A 2 -21.70 -105.57 -26.14
N LYS A 3 -20.53 -106.15 -26.46
CA LYS A 3 -19.26 -105.39 -26.59
C LYS A 3 -19.03 -104.77 -28.00
N SER A 4 -19.81 -105.16 -29.02
CA SER A 4 -19.54 -104.82 -30.44
C SER A 4 -20.06 -103.42 -30.87
N VAL A 5 -21.25 -103.00 -30.44
CA VAL A 5 -21.88 -101.75 -30.91
C VAL A 5 -21.25 -100.49 -30.30
N ARG A 6 -20.88 -100.55 -29.01
CA ARG A 6 -20.17 -99.44 -28.32
C ARG A 6 -18.77 -99.22 -28.88
N ALA A 7 -18.05 -100.30 -29.21
CA ALA A 7 -16.73 -100.22 -29.84
C ALA A 7 -16.82 -99.64 -31.28
N LYS A 8 -17.82 -100.05 -32.07
CA LYS A 8 -18.08 -99.46 -33.40
C LYS A 8 -18.50 -97.99 -33.35
N LYS A 9 -19.28 -97.57 -32.33
CA LYS A 9 -19.68 -96.16 -32.15
C LYS A 9 -18.51 -95.26 -31.72
N ARG A 10 -17.59 -95.77 -30.89
CA ARG A 10 -16.33 -95.07 -30.55
C ARG A 10 -15.44 -94.90 -31.80
N LYS A 11 -15.25 -95.95 -32.60
CA LYS A 11 -14.47 -95.88 -33.86
C LYS A 11 -15.12 -94.98 -34.94
N LYS A 12 -16.45 -94.82 -34.95
CA LYS A 12 -17.18 -93.90 -35.86
C LYS A 12 -17.26 -92.46 -35.36
N ALA A 13 -16.95 -92.19 -34.09
CA ALA A 13 -16.96 -90.84 -33.54
C ALA A 13 -15.75 -90.02 -34.01
N ASP A 14 -14.61 -90.67 -34.23
CA ASP A 14 -13.33 -90.01 -34.55
C ASP A 14 -13.33 -89.30 -35.93
N PHE A 15 -14.21 -89.70 -36.87
CA PHE A 15 -14.30 -89.12 -38.22
C PHE A 15 -15.73 -88.70 -38.61
N ALA A 16 -16.48 -88.14 -37.66
CA ALA A 16 -17.85 -87.69 -37.91
C ALA A 16 -17.88 -86.43 -38.81
N LYS A 17 -18.08 -86.62 -40.12
CA LYS A 17 -18.33 -85.52 -41.07
C LYS A 17 -19.66 -84.82 -40.72
N VAL A 18 -19.60 -83.53 -40.43
CA VAL A 18 -20.80 -82.72 -40.16
C VAL A 18 -21.60 -82.57 -41.45
N LYS A 19 -22.90 -82.88 -41.41
CA LYS A 19 -23.79 -82.81 -42.58
C LYS A 19 -23.82 -81.39 -43.17
N PHE A 20 -23.73 -81.29 -44.49
CA PHE A 20 -23.80 -80.05 -45.25
C PHE A 20 -25.15 -79.34 -44.99
N LYS A 21 -25.09 -78.11 -44.48
CA LYS A 21 -26.25 -77.21 -44.46
C LYS A 21 -26.10 -76.27 -45.66
N VAL A 22 -27.04 -76.39 -46.59
CA VAL A 22 -27.07 -75.61 -47.84
C VAL A 22 -27.11 -74.11 -47.51
N GLY A 23 -26.31 -73.29 -48.21
CA GLY A 23 -26.23 -71.83 -47.99
C GLY A 23 -25.18 -71.34 -46.99
N LYS A 24 -24.40 -72.22 -46.32
CA LYS A 24 -23.25 -71.83 -45.50
C LYS A 24 -21.94 -72.15 -46.21
N THR A 25 -20.96 -71.24 -46.13
CA THR A 25 -19.62 -71.43 -46.70
C THR A 25 -19.03 -72.77 -46.25
N ILE A 26 -18.45 -73.50 -47.20
CA ILE A 26 -17.89 -74.84 -46.99
C ILE A 26 -16.88 -74.77 -45.84
N LYS A 27 -17.08 -75.60 -44.81
CA LYS A 27 -16.13 -75.66 -43.70
C LYS A 27 -14.81 -76.22 -44.22
N LYS A 28 -13.76 -75.46 -43.97
CA LYS A 28 -12.35 -75.80 -44.14
C LYS A 28 -12.05 -77.25 -43.68
N ALA A 29 -11.18 -77.94 -44.43
CA ALA A 29 -10.92 -79.36 -44.22
C ALA A 29 -10.36 -79.62 -42.81
N GLN A 30 -10.63 -80.79 -42.24
CA GLN A 30 -10.31 -81.07 -40.82
C GLN A 30 -8.79 -81.17 -40.54
N ASN A 31 -8.00 -81.36 -41.58
CA ASN A 31 -6.53 -81.32 -41.58
C ASN A 31 -5.94 -79.93 -41.86
N GLU A 32 -6.77 -78.89 -42.03
CA GLU A 32 -6.29 -77.53 -42.27
C GLU A 32 -5.77 -76.91 -40.98
N THR A 33 -4.46 -76.67 -40.91
CA THR A 33 -3.83 -75.91 -39.84
C THR A 33 -4.23 -74.44 -39.97
N LYS A 34 -4.96 -73.92 -38.98
CA LYS A 34 -5.28 -72.49 -38.92
C LYS A 34 -4.04 -71.69 -38.54
N THR A 35 -3.45 -70.98 -39.50
CA THR A 35 -2.28 -70.11 -39.31
C THR A 35 -2.63 -68.70 -38.81
N ASP A 36 -3.88 -68.47 -38.42
CA ASP A 36 -4.35 -67.18 -37.91
C ASP A 36 -3.96 -67.01 -36.44
N PHE A 37 -2.75 -66.53 -36.18
CA PHE A 37 -2.35 -66.11 -34.83
C PHE A 37 -2.33 -64.58 -34.73
N LYS A 38 -2.83 -64.05 -33.61
CA LYS A 38 -2.79 -62.62 -33.28
C LYS A 38 -1.79 -62.41 -32.16
N ALA A 39 -0.60 -61.92 -32.50
CA ALA A 39 0.38 -61.48 -31.51
C ALA A 39 0.12 -60.01 -31.14
N ARG A 40 0.01 -59.71 -29.83
CA ARG A 40 -0.06 -58.33 -29.33
C ARG A 40 1.28 -57.95 -28.70
N LYS A 41 1.79 -56.77 -29.03
CA LYS A 41 3.02 -56.24 -28.44
C LYS A 41 2.78 -55.87 -26.97
N ILE A 42 3.69 -56.29 -26.09
CA ILE A 42 3.72 -55.83 -24.70
C ILE A 42 4.29 -54.41 -24.72
N ILE A 43 3.49 -53.42 -24.33
CA ILE A 43 3.94 -52.04 -24.17
C ILE A 43 4.41 -51.88 -22.73
N ILE A 44 5.73 -51.92 -22.53
CA ILE A 44 6.34 -51.57 -21.24
C ILE A 44 6.30 -50.05 -21.13
N LYS A 45 5.76 -49.54 -20.01
CA LYS A 45 5.79 -48.10 -19.73
C LYS A 45 7.24 -47.68 -19.58
N GLU A 46 7.67 -46.67 -20.32
CA GLU A 46 9.00 -46.09 -20.19
C GLU A 46 9.21 -45.62 -18.73
N GLN A 47 10.08 -46.31 -18.01
CA GLN A 47 10.51 -45.91 -16.67
C GLN A 47 11.71 -44.98 -16.83
N LEU A 48 11.50 -43.68 -16.62
CA LEU A 48 12.53 -42.61 -16.53
C LEU A 48 13.70 -42.78 -17.52
N GLY A 49 13.49 -42.39 -18.79
CA GLY A 49 14.53 -42.43 -19.83
C GLY A 49 15.78 -41.61 -19.50
N LYS A 50 16.90 -41.90 -20.20
CA LYS A 50 18.15 -41.12 -20.11
C LYS A 50 17.87 -39.68 -20.53
N LYS A 51 18.15 -38.71 -19.66
CA LYS A 51 17.96 -37.29 -19.91
C LYS A 51 19.21 -36.67 -20.49
N SER A 52 19.04 -35.72 -21.41
CA SER A 52 20.15 -35.02 -22.06
C SER A 52 20.64 -33.87 -21.17
N ASP A 53 21.93 -33.50 -21.27
CA ASP A 53 22.50 -32.39 -20.49
C ASP A 53 21.96 -31.01 -20.89
N GLN A 54 21.20 -30.91 -21.99
CA GLN A 54 20.52 -29.68 -22.40
C GLN A 54 19.17 -29.45 -21.69
N ASP A 55 18.67 -30.44 -20.95
CA ASP A 55 17.39 -30.32 -20.25
C ASP A 55 17.51 -29.44 -18.98
N LEU A 56 16.45 -28.71 -18.66
CA LEU A 56 16.34 -27.94 -17.41
C LEU A 56 16.19 -28.90 -16.22
N LEU A 57 17.32 -29.33 -15.66
CA LEU A 57 17.38 -30.35 -14.62
C LEU A 57 17.72 -29.78 -13.24
N THR A 58 17.09 -30.35 -12.21
CA THR A 58 17.48 -30.20 -10.80
C THR A 58 18.73 -31.01 -10.45
N LYS A 59 19.29 -30.84 -9.24
CA LYS A 59 20.33 -31.70 -8.65
C LYS A 59 19.96 -33.19 -8.66
N ARG A 60 18.66 -33.50 -8.55
CA ARG A 60 18.13 -34.88 -8.61
C ARG A 60 17.80 -35.33 -10.04
N LYS A 61 18.24 -34.59 -11.07
CA LYS A 61 17.99 -34.86 -12.49
C LYS A 61 16.49 -34.94 -12.83
N GLN A 62 15.66 -34.11 -12.20
CA GLN A 62 14.23 -34.00 -12.51
C GLN A 62 13.99 -32.84 -13.47
N ASN A 63 13.18 -33.07 -14.50
CA ASN A 63 12.80 -32.02 -15.46
C ASN A 63 11.52 -31.32 -14.99
N ILE A 64 11.15 -30.22 -15.65
CA ILE A 64 9.94 -29.45 -15.31
C ILE A 64 8.68 -30.31 -15.41
N LYS A 65 8.54 -31.15 -16.45
CA LYS A 65 7.34 -32.00 -16.65
C LYS A 65 7.15 -33.02 -15.50
N ASP A 66 8.23 -33.63 -15.04
CA ASP A 66 8.22 -34.57 -13.92
C ASP A 66 7.84 -33.83 -12.64
N LEU A 67 8.38 -32.64 -12.41
CA LEU A 67 8.07 -31.82 -11.24
C LEU A 67 6.59 -31.38 -11.23
N LEU A 68 6.07 -30.95 -12.38
CA LEU A 68 4.65 -30.60 -12.54
C LEU A 68 3.74 -31.80 -12.24
N SER A 69 4.13 -33.01 -12.66
CA SER A 69 3.34 -34.22 -12.36
C SER A 69 3.27 -34.54 -10.86
N ARG A 70 4.26 -34.11 -10.07
CA ARG A 70 4.31 -34.30 -8.62
C ARG A 70 3.45 -33.28 -7.85
N LEU A 71 3.15 -32.12 -8.46
CA LEU A 71 2.32 -31.09 -7.83
C LEU A 71 0.89 -31.57 -7.58
N SER A 72 0.38 -32.51 -8.38
CA SER A 72 -0.97 -33.09 -8.21
C SER A 72 -1.00 -34.36 -7.35
N HIS A 73 0.10 -34.71 -6.68
CA HIS A 73 0.18 -35.94 -5.90
C HIS A 73 -0.57 -35.81 -4.55
N SER A 74 -1.13 -36.91 -4.04
CA SER A 74 -1.89 -36.92 -2.78
C SER A 74 -1.04 -36.61 -1.54
N SER A 75 0.20 -37.08 -1.52
CA SER A 75 1.16 -36.80 -0.44
C SER A 75 1.67 -35.36 -0.44
N ILE A 76 1.54 -34.70 0.71
CA ILE A 76 2.02 -33.34 1.00
C ILE A 76 3.51 -33.22 0.71
N TYR A 77 4.34 -34.11 1.25
CA TYR A 77 5.79 -34.05 1.07
C TYR A 77 6.22 -34.20 -0.40
N VAL A 78 5.46 -34.98 -1.18
CA VAL A 78 5.73 -35.15 -2.62
C VAL A 78 5.39 -33.89 -3.39
N ARG A 79 4.26 -33.22 -3.09
CA ARG A 79 3.91 -31.91 -3.67
C ARG A 79 4.95 -30.86 -3.31
N GLN A 80 5.34 -30.80 -2.03
CA GLN A 80 6.33 -29.84 -1.53
C GLN A 80 7.70 -30.02 -2.19
N ASP A 81 8.17 -31.26 -2.33
CA ASP A 81 9.43 -31.56 -3.03
C ASP A 81 9.35 -31.16 -4.50
N GLY A 82 8.17 -31.31 -5.14
CA GLY A 82 7.91 -30.82 -6.48
C GLY A 82 8.08 -29.30 -6.60
N VAL A 83 7.45 -28.54 -5.70
CA VAL A 83 7.57 -27.07 -5.64
C VAL A 83 9.01 -26.63 -5.37
N ASN A 84 9.71 -27.29 -4.44
CA ASN A 84 11.11 -26.99 -4.13
C ASN A 84 12.05 -27.32 -5.30
N GLY A 85 11.76 -28.38 -6.05
CA GLY A 85 12.50 -28.70 -7.29
C GLY A 85 12.30 -27.63 -8.35
N LEU A 86 11.08 -27.11 -8.53
CA LEU A 86 10.83 -25.98 -9.43
C LEU A 86 11.56 -24.72 -8.96
N LEU A 87 11.57 -24.45 -7.65
CA LEU A 87 12.30 -23.32 -7.06
C LEU A 87 13.81 -23.40 -7.33
N GLU A 88 14.37 -24.62 -7.30
CA GLU A 88 15.77 -24.86 -7.66
C GLU A 88 16.06 -24.49 -9.11
N ILE A 89 15.18 -24.89 -10.05
CA ILE A 89 15.29 -24.57 -11.47
C ILE A 89 15.24 -23.05 -11.69
N VAL A 90 14.26 -22.35 -11.10
CA VAL A 90 14.11 -20.89 -11.24
C VAL A 90 15.35 -20.13 -10.74
N LYS A 91 15.96 -20.60 -9.64
CA LYS A 91 17.19 -20.00 -9.10
C LYS A 91 18.41 -20.27 -9.97
N LYS A 92 18.51 -21.47 -10.54
CA LYS A 92 19.70 -21.95 -11.26
C LYS A 92 19.81 -21.38 -12.68
N TYR A 93 18.72 -21.35 -13.43
CA TYR A 93 18.76 -21.01 -14.86
C TYR A 93 18.44 -19.53 -15.13
N GLU A 94 18.79 -19.06 -16.32
CA GLU A 94 18.54 -17.67 -16.77
C GLU A 94 17.12 -17.49 -17.32
N VAL A 95 16.64 -16.24 -17.32
CA VAL A 95 15.25 -15.88 -17.69
C VAL A 95 14.88 -16.39 -19.09
N VAL A 96 15.78 -16.22 -20.06
CA VAL A 96 15.58 -16.63 -21.47
C VAL A 96 15.23 -18.12 -21.59
N THR A 97 15.82 -18.96 -20.74
CA THR A 97 15.55 -20.41 -20.75
C THR A 97 14.26 -20.80 -20.01
N LEU A 98 13.80 -19.95 -19.08
CA LEU A 98 12.61 -20.19 -18.28
C LEU A 98 11.33 -19.75 -19.01
N GLU A 99 11.41 -18.69 -19.82
CA GLU A 99 10.27 -18.08 -20.53
C GLU A 99 9.34 -19.07 -21.23
N PRO A 100 9.82 -20.04 -22.04
CA PRO A 100 8.95 -20.98 -22.75
C PRO A 100 8.13 -21.88 -21.80
N ASN A 101 8.60 -22.09 -20.57
CA ASN A 101 7.98 -22.96 -19.59
C ASN A 101 7.10 -22.21 -18.58
N LEU A 102 7.13 -20.87 -18.57
CA LEU A 102 6.35 -20.05 -17.63
C LEU A 102 4.85 -20.36 -17.61
N PRO A 103 4.16 -20.51 -18.77
CA PRO A 103 2.73 -20.80 -18.76
C PRO A 103 2.40 -22.11 -18.03
N SER A 104 3.15 -23.17 -18.34
CA SER A 104 2.94 -24.50 -17.72
C SER A 104 3.28 -24.50 -16.23
N VAL A 105 4.32 -23.77 -15.83
CA VAL A 105 4.73 -23.62 -14.43
C VAL A 105 3.66 -22.86 -13.64
N LEU A 106 3.17 -21.74 -14.16
CA LEU A 106 2.13 -20.94 -13.49
C LEU A 106 0.81 -21.71 -13.40
N GLN A 107 0.40 -22.41 -14.46
CA GLN A 107 -0.82 -23.22 -14.45
C GLN A 107 -0.75 -24.38 -13.45
N GLY A 108 0.41 -25.05 -13.33
CA GLY A 108 0.61 -26.13 -12.36
C GLY A 108 0.72 -25.65 -10.92
N LEU A 109 1.24 -24.44 -10.70
CA LEU A 109 1.38 -23.87 -9.36
C LEU A 109 0.08 -23.25 -8.84
N ALA A 110 -0.75 -22.69 -9.72
CA ALA A 110 -1.98 -22.00 -9.36
C ALA A 110 -2.88 -22.75 -8.34
N PRO A 111 -3.17 -24.06 -8.51
CA PRO A 111 -3.96 -24.82 -7.53
C PRO A 111 -3.33 -24.91 -6.13
N LEU A 112 -2.00 -24.82 -6.05
CA LEU A 112 -1.26 -24.96 -4.79
C LEU A 112 -1.33 -23.71 -3.91
N LEU A 113 -1.70 -22.57 -4.48
CA LEU A 113 -1.88 -21.31 -3.73
C LEU A 113 -3.05 -21.39 -2.73
N PHE A 114 -4.01 -22.30 -2.97
CA PHE A 114 -5.16 -22.55 -2.10
C PHE A 114 -5.27 -24.02 -1.67
N ASP A 115 -4.14 -24.73 -1.60
CA ASP A 115 -4.05 -26.10 -1.09
C ASP A 115 -4.58 -26.20 0.35
N SER A 116 -5.08 -27.37 0.76
CA SER A 116 -5.52 -27.63 2.15
C SER A 116 -4.41 -27.39 3.16
N ASP A 117 -3.17 -27.69 2.78
CA ASP A 117 -2.03 -27.73 3.68
C ASP A 117 -1.22 -26.42 3.67
N THR A 118 -1.03 -25.82 4.85
CA THR A 118 -0.30 -24.56 5.03
C THR A 118 1.15 -24.64 4.55
N LEU A 119 1.78 -25.80 4.66
CA LEU A 119 3.16 -26.03 4.19
C LEU A 119 3.26 -25.89 2.67
N ILE A 120 2.26 -26.38 1.93
CA ILE A 120 2.22 -26.29 0.47
C ILE A 120 1.97 -24.85 0.04
N ARG A 121 0.96 -24.19 0.62
CA ARG A 121 0.66 -22.79 0.32
C ARG A 121 1.87 -21.88 0.59
N SER A 122 2.52 -22.07 1.73
CA SER A 122 3.73 -21.30 2.08
C SER A 122 4.89 -21.55 1.09
N SER A 123 5.07 -22.78 0.62
CA SER A 123 6.10 -23.12 -0.37
C SER A 123 5.77 -22.56 -1.75
N ALA A 124 4.49 -22.59 -2.15
CA ALA A 124 4.00 -22.03 -3.40
C ALA A 124 4.15 -20.50 -3.45
N ILE A 125 3.83 -19.79 -2.37
CA ILE A 125 4.01 -18.32 -2.28
C ILE A 125 5.49 -17.95 -2.36
N LYS A 126 6.38 -18.67 -1.66
CA LYS A 126 7.84 -18.47 -1.75
C LYS A 126 8.36 -18.70 -3.17
N PHE A 127 7.82 -19.71 -3.85
CA PHE A 127 8.13 -19.96 -5.25
C PHE A 127 7.66 -18.82 -6.15
N MET A 128 6.41 -18.35 -5.98
CA MET A 128 5.87 -17.20 -6.72
C MET A 128 6.76 -15.96 -6.56
N GLU A 129 7.17 -15.63 -5.33
CA GLU A 129 8.04 -14.49 -5.07
C GLU A 129 9.38 -14.63 -5.82
N ALA A 130 10.02 -15.80 -5.73
CA ALA A 130 11.28 -16.05 -6.44
C ALA A 130 11.12 -15.99 -7.97
N LEU A 131 9.99 -16.47 -8.50
CA LEU A 131 9.69 -16.41 -9.92
C LEU A 131 9.48 -14.98 -10.39
N ILE A 132 8.69 -14.18 -9.68
CA ILE A 132 8.44 -12.77 -10.00
C ILE A 132 9.75 -11.98 -10.01
N LEU A 133 10.59 -12.16 -8.99
CA LEU A 133 11.89 -11.50 -8.90
C LEU A 133 12.84 -11.89 -10.04
N LYS A 134 12.78 -13.14 -10.50
CA LYS A 134 13.63 -13.64 -11.58
C LYS A 134 13.16 -13.15 -12.95
N VAL A 135 11.85 -13.17 -13.20
CA VAL A 135 11.24 -12.91 -14.51
C VAL A 135 11.01 -11.40 -14.74
N GLY A 136 10.81 -10.61 -13.68
CA GLY A 136 10.60 -9.17 -13.79
C GLY A 136 9.38 -8.83 -14.65
N SER A 137 9.54 -7.93 -15.64
CA SER A 137 8.46 -7.44 -16.51
C SER A 137 7.78 -8.53 -17.33
N ASN A 138 8.45 -9.67 -17.59
CA ASN A 138 7.90 -10.76 -18.39
C ASN A 138 6.78 -11.53 -17.66
N ILE A 139 6.48 -11.19 -16.41
CA ILE A 139 5.33 -11.71 -15.67
C ILE A 139 4.00 -11.06 -16.11
N ALA A 140 4.05 -9.87 -16.72
CA ALA A 140 2.88 -9.07 -17.04
C ALA A 140 1.80 -9.82 -17.86
N PRO A 141 2.12 -10.60 -18.91
CA PRO A 141 1.12 -11.33 -19.69
C PRO A 141 0.33 -12.38 -18.89
N TYR A 142 0.92 -12.88 -17.79
CA TYR A 142 0.33 -13.92 -16.96
C TYR A 142 -0.34 -13.38 -15.70
N PHE A 143 -0.27 -12.07 -15.46
CA PHE A 143 -0.71 -11.48 -14.21
C PHE A 143 -2.22 -11.68 -13.97
N ASN A 144 -3.04 -11.67 -15.02
CA ASN A 144 -4.48 -11.89 -14.88
C ASN A 144 -4.80 -13.27 -14.26
N ILE A 145 -4.02 -14.31 -14.58
CA ILE A 145 -4.14 -15.65 -13.98
C ILE A 145 -3.84 -15.55 -12.47
N ILE A 146 -2.74 -14.89 -12.11
CA ILE A 146 -2.32 -14.70 -10.72
C ILE A 146 -3.38 -13.91 -9.93
N ALA A 147 -3.88 -12.81 -10.48
CA ALA A 147 -4.92 -11.97 -9.88
C ALA A 147 -6.23 -12.75 -9.69
N THR A 148 -6.62 -13.59 -10.65
CA THR A 148 -7.80 -14.45 -10.55
C THR A 148 -7.66 -15.46 -9.42
N HIS A 149 -6.50 -16.14 -9.31
CA HIS A 149 -6.27 -17.09 -8.23
C HIS A 149 -6.18 -16.42 -6.86
N LEU A 150 -5.61 -15.21 -6.78
CA LEU A 150 -5.65 -14.40 -5.57
C LEU A 150 -7.09 -14.07 -5.16
N SER A 151 -7.90 -13.63 -6.13
CA SER A 151 -9.33 -13.36 -5.95
C SER A 151 -10.06 -14.59 -5.39
N CYS A 152 -9.83 -15.78 -5.97
CA CYS A 152 -10.39 -17.04 -5.46
C CYS A 152 -9.92 -17.37 -4.03
N ALA A 153 -8.63 -17.14 -3.71
CA ALA A 153 -8.08 -17.42 -2.39
C ALA A 153 -8.67 -16.48 -1.31
N MET A 154 -8.94 -15.22 -1.64
CA MET A 154 -9.57 -14.25 -0.73
C MET A 154 -11.02 -14.61 -0.36
N VAL A 155 -11.77 -15.23 -1.27
CA VAL A 155 -13.18 -15.64 -1.02
C VAL A 155 -13.30 -17.12 -0.65
N HIS A 156 -12.19 -17.80 -0.40
CA HIS A 156 -12.16 -19.23 -0.15
C HIS A 156 -12.85 -19.59 1.18
N LEU A 157 -13.52 -20.74 1.26
CA LEU A 157 -14.24 -21.16 2.47
C LEU A 157 -13.32 -21.38 3.68
N ASN A 158 -12.07 -21.77 3.44
CA ASN A 158 -11.07 -21.96 4.49
C ASN A 158 -10.38 -20.63 4.84
N ILE A 159 -10.62 -20.19 6.06
CA ILE A 159 -10.02 -19.03 6.74
C ILE A 159 -8.49 -19.00 6.65
N ASN A 160 -7.81 -20.15 6.76
CA ASN A 160 -6.35 -20.19 6.68
C ASN A 160 -5.83 -19.89 5.26
N VAL A 161 -6.60 -20.29 4.24
CA VAL A 161 -6.31 -19.94 2.84
C VAL A 161 -6.53 -18.45 2.61
N GLN A 162 -7.62 -17.89 3.17
CA GLN A 162 -7.86 -16.45 3.16
C GLN A 162 -6.71 -15.68 3.81
N GLY A 163 -6.22 -16.14 4.97
CA GLY A 163 -5.07 -15.53 5.64
C GLY A 163 -3.77 -15.60 4.82
N ASP A 164 -3.50 -16.73 4.17
CA ASP A 164 -2.32 -16.87 3.29
C ASP A 164 -2.46 -16.09 1.97
N SER A 165 -3.69 -15.80 1.52
CA SER A 165 -3.93 -14.93 0.36
C SER A 165 -3.37 -13.52 0.56
N LEU A 166 -3.38 -13.01 1.80
CA LEU A 166 -2.76 -11.72 2.13
C LEU A 166 -1.24 -11.75 1.97
N LYS A 167 -0.60 -12.89 2.24
CA LYS A 167 0.85 -13.04 2.01
C LYS A 167 1.17 -13.03 0.52
N LEU A 168 0.32 -13.63 -0.31
CA LEU A 168 0.46 -13.54 -1.77
C LEU A 168 0.24 -12.10 -2.24
N MET A 169 -0.79 -11.43 -1.74
CA MET A 169 -1.06 -10.02 -2.03
C MET A 169 0.13 -9.13 -1.68
N HIS A 170 0.74 -9.32 -0.50
CA HIS A 170 1.94 -8.62 -0.07
C HIS A 170 3.09 -8.76 -1.06
N VAL A 171 3.36 -9.98 -1.52
CA VAL A 171 4.39 -10.26 -2.55
C VAL A 171 4.09 -9.49 -3.83
N LEU A 172 2.83 -9.45 -4.27
CA LEU A 172 2.44 -8.73 -5.49
C LEU A 172 2.52 -7.21 -5.35
N ILE A 173 2.14 -6.64 -4.19
CA ILE A 173 2.29 -5.20 -3.92
C ILE A 173 3.76 -4.81 -3.93
N LYS A 174 4.62 -5.62 -3.30
CA LYS A 174 6.05 -5.34 -3.15
C LYS A 174 6.80 -5.40 -4.47
N HIS A 175 6.53 -6.41 -5.31
CA HIS A 175 7.35 -6.69 -6.50
C HIS A 175 6.66 -6.35 -7.82
N THR A 176 5.33 -6.19 -7.84
CA THR A 176 4.54 -5.88 -9.05
C THR A 176 3.45 -4.83 -8.79
N PRO A 177 3.77 -3.66 -8.20
CA PRO A 177 2.78 -2.65 -7.80
C PRO A 177 1.92 -2.14 -8.96
N ALA A 178 2.53 -1.89 -10.12
CA ALA A 178 1.82 -1.45 -11.33
C ALA A 178 0.77 -2.46 -11.81
N LEU A 179 1.11 -3.75 -11.81
CA LEU A 179 0.23 -4.80 -12.33
C LEU A 179 -0.94 -5.08 -11.38
N ILE A 180 -0.70 -5.09 -10.07
CA ILE A 180 -1.77 -5.29 -9.08
C ILE A 180 -2.74 -4.10 -9.08
N ALA A 181 -2.25 -2.88 -9.24
CA ALA A 181 -3.07 -1.66 -9.32
C ALA A 181 -4.12 -1.75 -10.44
N ARG A 182 -3.73 -2.27 -11.62
CA ARG A 182 -4.63 -2.47 -12.78
C ARG A 182 -5.75 -3.49 -12.51
N HIS A 183 -5.60 -4.35 -11.50
CA HIS A 183 -6.60 -5.36 -11.11
C HIS A 183 -7.35 -4.98 -9.82
N ALA A 184 -7.29 -3.71 -9.39
CA ALA A 184 -7.96 -3.20 -8.18
C ALA A 184 -9.46 -3.51 -8.14
N ASN A 185 -10.11 -3.53 -9.31
CA ASN A 185 -11.54 -3.73 -9.48
C ASN A 185 -12.11 -4.93 -8.73
N THR A 186 -11.54 -6.09 -8.98
CA THR A 186 -11.98 -7.35 -8.39
C THR A 186 -11.36 -7.55 -7.01
N LEU A 187 -10.07 -7.21 -6.87
CA LEU A 187 -9.31 -7.45 -5.65
C LEU A 187 -9.79 -6.62 -4.46
N LEU A 188 -10.08 -5.32 -4.63
CA LEU A 188 -10.57 -4.48 -3.53
C LEU A 188 -11.96 -4.90 -3.04
N LYS A 189 -12.85 -5.32 -3.95
CA LYS A 189 -14.18 -5.83 -3.58
C LYS A 189 -14.05 -7.10 -2.72
N ASN A 190 -13.19 -8.03 -3.12
CA ASN A 190 -12.92 -9.25 -2.37
C ASN A 190 -12.23 -8.98 -1.04
N PHE A 191 -11.30 -8.04 -1.02
CA PHE A 191 -10.60 -7.61 0.17
C PHE A 191 -11.57 -7.05 1.23
N VAL A 192 -12.54 -6.21 0.85
CA VAL A 192 -13.56 -5.72 1.79
C VAL A 192 -14.43 -6.85 2.35
N ASN A 193 -14.75 -7.86 1.54
CA ASN A 193 -15.48 -9.04 2.01
C ASN A 193 -14.66 -9.91 2.98
N LEU A 194 -13.33 -9.88 2.90
CA LEU A 194 -12.43 -10.58 3.83
C LEU A 194 -12.43 -9.94 5.22
N ILE A 195 -12.64 -8.62 5.29
CA ILE A 195 -12.69 -7.85 6.55
C ILE A 195 -14.09 -7.84 7.17
N SER A 196 -15.12 -7.91 6.32
CA SER A 196 -16.49 -7.60 6.71
C SER A 196 -17.52 -8.60 6.21
N ARG A 197 -18.51 -8.83 7.06
CA ARG A 197 -19.78 -9.46 6.67
C ARG A 197 -20.83 -8.38 6.44
N LYS A 198 -21.79 -8.66 5.55
CA LYS A 198 -23.02 -7.86 5.48
C LYS A 198 -23.78 -8.04 6.80
N ALA A 199 -24.22 -6.94 7.41
CA ALA A 199 -25.05 -7.02 8.61
C ALA A 199 -26.34 -7.78 8.27
N SER A 200 -26.70 -8.76 9.08
CA SER A 200 -28.00 -9.41 8.97
C SER A 200 -29.06 -8.38 9.31
N SER A 201 -29.88 -7.97 8.34
CA SER A 201 -31.12 -7.26 8.61
C SER A 201 -32.03 -8.21 9.41
N THR A 202 -32.06 -8.05 10.73
CA THR A 202 -33.16 -8.57 11.54
C THR A 202 -34.39 -7.76 11.18
N GLN A 203 -35.36 -8.43 10.57
CA GLN A 203 -36.67 -7.88 10.19
C GLN A 203 -37.47 -7.43 11.41
N THR A 204 -37.11 -6.31 12.03
CA THR A 204 -37.93 -5.65 13.07
C THR A 204 -37.61 -4.16 13.10
N SER A 205 -38.08 -3.40 12.11
CA SER A 205 -38.72 -2.09 12.32
C SER A 205 -39.00 -1.41 10.98
N SER A 206 -40.11 -0.69 10.99
CA SER A 206 -40.93 -0.17 9.90
C SER A 206 -40.29 0.86 8.97
N LYS A 207 -40.68 0.77 7.69
CA LYS A 207 -40.89 1.85 6.70
C LYS A 207 -40.42 3.26 7.13
N LEU A 208 -39.28 3.66 6.56
CA LEU A 208 -39.16 4.98 5.95
C LEU A 208 -38.20 4.88 4.76
N GLU A 209 -38.77 4.90 3.56
CA GLU A 209 -38.02 5.05 2.32
C GLU A 209 -37.35 6.42 2.33
N SER A 210 -36.03 6.43 2.53
CA SER A 210 -35.19 7.50 1.99
C SER A 210 -33.90 6.90 1.47
N SER A 211 -33.59 7.30 0.25
CA SER A 211 -32.45 6.91 -0.59
C SER A 211 -31.09 7.03 0.11
N MET A 212 -30.68 6.02 0.89
CA MET A 212 -29.28 5.71 1.15
C MET A 212 -29.09 4.20 1.06
N VAL A 213 -28.26 3.78 0.11
CA VAL A 213 -27.89 2.38 -0.14
C VAL A 213 -27.41 1.72 1.15
N ASP A 214 -27.94 0.54 1.45
CA ASP A 214 -27.71 -0.24 2.67
C ASP A 214 -26.23 -0.71 2.75
N PHE A 215 -25.36 0.15 3.28
CA PHE A 215 -23.91 -0.10 3.42
C PHE A 215 -23.50 -0.66 4.80
N SER A 216 -24.43 -1.19 5.60
CA SER A 216 -24.12 -1.73 6.93
C SER A 216 -23.28 -3.01 6.82
N ARG A 217 -21.95 -2.83 6.76
CA ARG A 217 -20.94 -3.88 6.87
C ARG A 217 -20.38 -3.87 8.28
N ILE A 218 -20.26 -5.06 8.87
CA ILE A 218 -19.73 -5.26 10.23
C ILE A 218 -18.46 -6.09 10.10
N LEU A 219 -17.46 -5.78 10.91
CA LEU A 219 -16.23 -6.58 10.99
C LEU A 219 -16.57 -8.06 11.27
N HIS A 220 -15.74 -8.95 10.72
CA HIS A 220 -15.73 -10.32 11.20
C HIS A 220 -15.34 -10.35 12.69
N VAL A 221 -16.16 -11.01 13.50
CA VAL A 221 -15.90 -11.27 14.92
C VAL A 221 -15.96 -12.78 15.11
N ASN A 222 -14.82 -13.41 15.34
CA ASN A 222 -14.72 -14.83 15.63
C ASN A 222 -13.66 -15.06 16.72
N PRO A 223 -14.05 -15.26 17.98
CA PRO A 223 -13.15 -15.32 19.14
C PRO A 223 -12.03 -16.38 19.05
N SER A 224 -12.18 -17.42 18.24
CA SER A 224 -11.21 -18.51 18.09
C SER A 224 -10.26 -18.35 16.90
N ASN A 225 -10.30 -17.20 16.21
CA ASN A 225 -9.63 -17.01 14.93
C ASN A 225 -8.51 -15.96 14.98
N SER A 226 -7.34 -16.32 14.44
CA SER A 226 -6.24 -15.38 14.21
C SER A 226 -6.66 -14.16 13.38
N LEU A 227 -7.65 -14.32 12.48
CA LEU A 227 -8.14 -13.25 11.60
C LEU A 227 -8.96 -12.15 12.31
N THR A 228 -9.24 -12.25 13.61
CA THR A 228 -9.94 -11.16 14.33
C THR A 228 -9.10 -10.60 15.47
N SER A 229 -7.81 -10.94 15.50
CA SER A 229 -6.86 -10.31 16.41
C SER A 229 -6.55 -8.88 15.95
N PRO A 230 -6.36 -7.93 16.88
CA PRO A 230 -5.89 -6.57 16.57
C PRO A 230 -4.68 -6.56 15.65
N LYS A 231 -3.71 -7.45 15.91
CA LYS A 231 -2.50 -7.63 15.11
C LYS A 231 -2.79 -8.03 13.67
N TRP A 232 -3.71 -8.96 13.45
CA TRP A 232 -4.10 -9.34 12.09
C TRP A 232 -4.85 -8.21 11.38
N ARG A 233 -5.73 -7.49 12.09
CA ARG A 233 -6.42 -6.32 11.51
C ARG A 233 -5.44 -5.24 11.10
N LEU A 234 -4.40 -5.01 11.90
CA LEU A 234 -3.30 -4.11 11.54
C LEU A 234 -2.57 -4.59 10.27
N GLN A 235 -2.19 -5.87 10.19
CA GLN A 235 -1.56 -6.43 8.99
C GLN A 235 -2.44 -6.22 7.76
N LEU A 236 -3.73 -6.48 7.89
CA LEU A 236 -4.68 -6.25 6.83
C LEU A 236 -4.71 -4.77 6.40
N LEU A 237 -4.81 -3.83 7.35
CA LEU A 237 -4.79 -2.41 7.03
C LEU A 237 -3.49 -1.99 6.33
N GLN A 238 -2.36 -2.58 6.71
CA GLN A 238 -1.07 -2.35 6.04
C GLN A 238 -1.10 -2.83 4.58
N GLU A 239 -1.67 -4.00 4.30
CA GLU A 239 -1.85 -4.50 2.93
C GLU A 239 -2.79 -3.61 2.11
N LEU A 240 -3.89 -3.14 2.70
CA LEU A 240 -4.80 -2.19 2.04
C LEU A 240 -4.08 -0.88 1.71
N SER A 241 -3.35 -0.35 2.67
CA SER A 241 -2.58 0.89 2.52
C SER A 241 -1.52 0.75 1.43
N GLY A 242 -0.79 -0.37 1.39
CA GLY A 242 0.17 -0.68 0.33
C GLY A 242 -0.50 -0.79 -1.05
N PHE A 243 -1.70 -1.38 -1.10
CA PHE A 243 -2.44 -1.50 -2.34
C PHE A 243 -2.95 -0.15 -2.87
N LEU A 244 -3.52 0.69 -2.00
CA LEU A 244 -3.96 2.04 -2.37
C LEU A 244 -2.78 2.93 -2.78
N GLU A 245 -1.62 2.78 -2.17
CA GLU A 245 -0.38 3.45 -2.59
C GLU A 245 0.03 3.02 -4.00
N ALA A 246 0.04 1.70 -4.28
CA ALA A 246 0.37 1.18 -5.60
C ALA A 246 -0.58 1.72 -6.68
N ILE A 247 -1.88 1.86 -6.35
CA ILE A 247 -2.85 2.51 -7.23
C ILE A 247 -2.44 3.95 -7.49
N LEU A 248 -2.25 4.78 -6.45
CA LEU A 248 -1.88 6.19 -6.58
C LEU A 248 -0.61 6.43 -7.41
N VAL A 249 0.41 5.59 -7.23
CA VAL A 249 1.67 5.70 -7.99
C VAL A 249 1.43 5.38 -9.46
N GLU A 250 0.69 4.32 -9.77
CA GLU A 250 0.32 3.99 -11.15
C GLU A 250 -0.56 5.09 -11.77
N GLN A 251 -1.43 5.75 -11.00
CA GLN A 251 -2.23 6.90 -11.47
C GLN A 251 -1.35 8.04 -11.99
N LYS A 252 -0.39 8.48 -11.18
CA LYS A 252 0.52 9.56 -11.55
C LYS A 252 1.38 9.20 -12.75
N HIS A 253 1.86 7.96 -12.82
CA HIS A 253 2.69 7.51 -13.92
C HIS A 253 1.94 7.51 -15.26
N VAL A 254 0.65 7.12 -15.28
CA VAL A 254 -0.16 7.23 -16.50
C VAL A 254 -0.41 8.69 -16.88
N GLU A 255 -0.69 9.58 -15.92
CA GLU A 255 -0.84 11.02 -16.19
C GLU A 255 0.43 11.63 -16.82
N GLU A 256 1.63 11.23 -16.35
CA GLU A 256 2.92 11.67 -16.90
C GLU A 256 3.23 11.07 -18.29
N GLN A 257 2.71 9.87 -18.60
CA GLN A 257 2.94 9.18 -19.86
C GLN A 257 1.99 9.58 -20.99
N VAL A 258 0.85 10.21 -20.70
CA VAL A 258 -0.02 10.78 -21.74
C VAL A 258 0.70 12.00 -22.32
N PRO A 259 1.12 11.97 -23.60
CA PRO A 259 1.79 13.12 -24.19
C PRO A 259 0.87 14.33 -24.16
N TYR A 260 1.40 15.49 -23.73
CA TYR A 260 0.72 16.79 -23.68
C TYR A 260 -0.03 17.13 -24.99
N THR A 261 0.40 16.59 -26.12
CA THR A 261 -0.21 16.77 -27.43
C THR A 261 -1.60 16.14 -27.56
N ILE A 262 -1.92 15.04 -26.86
CA ILE A 262 -3.28 14.46 -26.93
C ILE A 262 -4.29 15.41 -26.28
N TRP A 263 -3.92 16.05 -25.17
CA TRP A 263 -4.74 17.07 -24.52
C TRP A 263 -4.90 18.30 -25.42
N GLU A 264 -3.85 18.76 -26.10
CA GLU A 264 -3.97 19.83 -27.10
C GLU A 264 -4.86 19.43 -28.29
N THR A 265 -4.81 18.19 -28.75
CA THR A 265 -5.63 17.73 -29.89
C THR A 265 -7.12 17.63 -29.53
N VAL A 266 -7.44 17.36 -28.27
CA VAL A 266 -8.82 17.31 -27.76
C VAL A 266 -9.36 18.71 -27.45
N VAL A 267 -8.50 19.64 -27.03
CA VAL A 267 -8.87 21.02 -26.68
C VAL A 267 -8.92 21.94 -27.91
N VAL A 268 -8.07 21.70 -28.91
CA VAL A 268 -8.10 22.43 -30.19
C VAL A 268 -9.12 21.73 -31.11
N GLY A 269 -10.37 22.21 -31.07
CA GLY A 269 -11.50 21.68 -31.82
C GLY A 269 -11.35 21.76 -33.35
N SER A 270 -10.45 20.98 -33.92
CA SER A 270 -10.26 20.87 -35.36
C SER A 270 -9.96 19.43 -35.73
N VAL A 271 -10.92 18.85 -36.46
CA VAL A 271 -11.03 17.49 -37.02
C VAL A 271 -11.72 16.46 -36.10
N PRO A 272 -12.86 15.86 -36.53
CA PRO A 272 -13.49 14.78 -35.78
C PRO A 272 -12.61 13.53 -35.84
N PRO A 273 -12.30 12.87 -34.71
CA PRO A 273 -11.53 11.65 -34.73
C PRO A 273 -12.44 10.52 -35.24
N VAL A 274 -12.29 10.15 -36.50
CA VAL A 274 -12.80 8.88 -37.05
C VAL A 274 -11.98 7.68 -36.52
N VAL A 275 -10.93 7.93 -35.74
CA VAL A 275 -10.43 6.93 -34.79
C VAL A 275 -11.32 7.03 -33.55
N THR A 276 -12.43 6.30 -33.60
CA THR A 276 -13.44 6.24 -32.55
C THR A 276 -12.80 6.20 -31.16
N ALA A 277 -13.22 7.13 -30.31
CA ALA A 277 -12.98 7.08 -28.87
C ALA A 277 -13.33 5.70 -28.29
N ASP A 278 -14.19 4.90 -28.95
CA ASP A 278 -14.50 3.50 -28.61
C ASP A 278 -13.32 2.53 -28.63
N VAL A 279 -12.23 2.77 -29.39
CA VAL A 279 -11.07 1.86 -29.42
C VAL A 279 -10.09 2.15 -28.28
N LEU A 280 -9.93 3.42 -27.91
CA LEU A 280 -9.15 3.79 -26.71
C LEU A 280 -9.97 3.56 -25.44
N SER A 281 -11.26 3.91 -25.42
CA SER A 281 -12.14 3.71 -24.27
C SER A 281 -12.33 2.23 -23.98
N SER A 282 -12.55 1.34 -24.96
CA SER A 282 -12.71 -0.09 -24.68
C SER A 282 -11.50 -0.75 -24.04
N THR A 283 -10.29 -0.21 -24.24
CA THR A 283 -9.06 -0.75 -23.62
C THR A 283 -8.75 -0.09 -22.27
N THR A 284 -9.17 1.16 -22.05
CA THR A 284 -8.89 1.91 -20.80
C THR A 284 -10.04 1.94 -19.79
N GLN A 285 -11.31 1.76 -20.20
CA GLN A 285 -12.48 1.83 -19.31
C GLN A 285 -12.54 0.67 -18.30
N GLU A 286 -12.03 -0.52 -18.65
CA GLU A 286 -12.05 -1.66 -17.73
C GLU A 286 -10.92 -1.64 -16.69
N MET A 287 -9.95 -0.73 -16.84
CA MET A 287 -8.64 -0.92 -16.23
C MET A 287 -8.51 -0.32 -14.81
N TRP A 288 -9.47 0.49 -14.34
CA TRP A 288 -9.32 1.28 -13.09
C TRP A 288 -10.63 1.39 -12.28
N LEU A 289 -10.75 0.66 -11.16
CA LEU A 289 -11.92 0.70 -10.25
C LEU A 289 -12.24 2.09 -9.70
N LEU A 290 -11.19 2.86 -9.48
CA LEU A 290 -11.26 4.18 -8.85
C LEU A 290 -11.26 5.29 -9.91
N SER A 291 -11.42 4.95 -11.19
CA SER A 291 -11.71 5.93 -12.24
C SER A 291 -13.20 6.22 -12.37
N ASP A 292 -14.07 5.33 -11.89
CA ASP A 292 -15.51 5.58 -11.80
C ASP A 292 -15.86 6.21 -10.43
N PRO A 293 -16.34 7.46 -10.40
CA PRO A 293 -16.76 8.14 -9.18
C PRO A 293 -17.78 7.36 -8.34
N GLU A 294 -18.69 6.62 -8.97
CA GLU A 294 -19.70 5.86 -8.23
C GLU A 294 -19.11 4.65 -7.53
N GLN A 295 -18.21 3.92 -8.19
CA GLN A 295 -17.54 2.76 -7.61
C GLN A 295 -16.59 3.18 -6.49
N LEU A 296 -15.86 4.28 -6.67
CA LEU A 296 -15.05 4.88 -5.61
C LEU A 296 -15.91 5.30 -4.41
N LYS A 297 -17.07 5.93 -4.65
CA LYS A 297 -18.02 6.29 -3.60
C LYS A 297 -18.55 5.06 -2.85
N LYS A 298 -19.02 4.04 -3.57
CA LYS A 298 -19.49 2.76 -2.99
C LYS A 298 -18.39 2.08 -2.16
N PHE A 299 -17.17 2.05 -2.66
CA PHE A 299 -16.02 1.48 -1.96
C PHE A 299 -15.68 2.27 -0.69
N SER A 300 -15.55 3.60 -0.80
CA SER A 300 -15.23 4.49 0.32
C SER A 300 -16.27 4.41 1.43
N LEU A 301 -17.56 4.44 1.09
CA LEU A 301 -18.66 4.28 2.06
C LEU A 301 -18.68 2.89 2.71
N SER A 302 -18.11 1.88 2.06
CA SER A 302 -18.00 0.53 2.64
C SER A 302 -16.80 0.37 3.59
N ILE A 303 -15.66 1.01 3.30
CA ILE A 303 -14.42 0.83 4.07
C ILE A 303 -14.32 1.79 5.26
N ILE A 304 -14.77 3.04 5.11
CA ILE A 304 -14.65 4.07 6.15
C ILE A 304 -15.29 3.62 7.49
N PRO A 305 -16.53 3.09 7.51
CA PRO A 305 -17.12 2.59 8.75
C PRO A 305 -16.32 1.45 9.39
N LEU A 306 -15.72 0.57 8.57
CA LEU A 306 -14.89 -0.54 9.04
C LEU A 306 -13.60 -0.03 9.70
N LEU A 307 -12.94 0.99 9.13
CA LEU A 307 -11.76 1.62 9.75
C LEU A 307 -12.07 2.12 11.16
N PHE A 308 -13.21 2.78 11.35
CA PHE A 308 -13.64 3.26 12.67
C PHE A 308 -14.04 2.13 13.62
N GLN A 309 -14.57 1.01 13.11
CA GLN A 309 -14.82 -0.18 13.94
C GLN A 309 -13.49 -0.79 14.42
N ILE A 310 -12.48 -0.88 13.55
CA ILE A 310 -11.14 -1.40 13.92
C ILE A 310 -10.50 -0.49 14.96
N TRP A 311 -10.63 0.83 14.80
CA TRP A 311 -10.17 1.78 15.81
C TRP A 311 -10.85 1.58 17.16
N ALA A 312 -12.17 1.37 17.17
CA ALA A 312 -12.92 1.17 18.40
C ALA A 312 -12.52 -0.10 19.16
N GLU A 313 -12.06 -1.14 18.47
CA GLU A 313 -11.57 -2.39 19.10
C GLU A 313 -10.20 -2.23 19.77
N VAL A 314 -9.36 -1.35 19.24
CA VAL A 314 -7.96 -1.20 19.67
C VAL A 314 -7.77 0.01 20.61
N ARG A 315 -8.77 0.89 20.70
CA ARG A 315 -8.75 2.04 21.60
C ARG A 315 -8.87 1.58 23.06
N PRO A 316 -7.93 1.96 23.95
CA PRO A 316 -8.09 1.72 25.38
C PRO A 316 -9.27 2.56 25.89
N GLY A 317 -10.33 1.92 26.41
CA GLY A 317 -11.48 2.66 26.99
C GLY A 317 -12.85 1.99 26.91
N GLY A 318 -12.94 0.68 27.18
CA GLY A 318 -14.24 -0.04 27.27
C GLY A 318 -14.98 0.12 28.60
N THR A 319 -14.44 0.87 29.56
CA THR A 319 -15.06 1.13 30.87
C THR A 319 -15.17 2.63 31.09
N GLN A 320 -16.35 3.07 31.53
CA GLN A 320 -16.87 4.44 31.51
C GLN A 320 -16.05 5.50 32.27
N ASP A 321 -14.93 5.15 32.89
CA ASP A 321 -14.12 6.07 33.73
C ASP A 321 -12.85 6.64 33.04
N TYR A 322 -12.53 6.22 31.80
CA TYR A 322 -11.33 6.68 31.07
C TYR A 322 -11.63 7.21 29.65
N ALA A 323 -12.80 7.83 29.46
CA ALA A 323 -13.14 8.54 28.22
C ALA A 323 -12.28 9.82 28.08
N GLY A 324 -10.99 9.66 27.76
CA GLY A 324 -10.05 10.79 27.67
C GLY A 324 -8.57 10.45 27.79
N SER A 325 -8.18 9.17 27.85
CA SER A 325 -6.75 8.83 27.87
C SER A 325 -6.11 9.12 26.51
N ASN A 326 -5.35 10.21 26.43
CA ASN A 326 -4.50 10.55 25.28
C ASN A 326 -3.31 9.57 25.12
N THR A 327 -3.17 8.60 26.03
CA THR A 327 -2.12 7.59 26.03
C THR A 327 -2.59 6.31 25.34
N LEU A 328 -1.76 5.79 24.43
CA LEU A 328 -2.03 4.63 23.59
C LEU A 328 -0.94 3.57 23.75
N SER A 329 -1.29 2.31 23.48
CA SER A 329 -0.30 1.24 23.29
C SER A 329 0.41 1.38 21.94
N GLU A 330 1.58 0.76 21.77
CA GLU A 330 2.32 0.77 20.50
C GLU A 330 1.47 0.20 19.34
N GLU A 331 0.74 -0.90 19.58
CA GLU A 331 -0.17 -1.51 18.60
C GLU A 331 -1.33 -0.56 18.21
N SER A 332 -1.86 0.19 19.18
CA SER A 332 -2.91 1.18 18.95
C SER A 332 -2.41 2.36 18.11
N VAL A 333 -1.18 2.82 18.35
CA VAL A 333 -0.55 3.90 17.57
C VAL A 333 -0.31 3.46 16.13
N GLU A 334 0.22 2.26 15.92
CA GLU A 334 0.42 1.71 14.57
C GLU A 334 -0.89 1.56 13.80
N THR A 335 -1.94 1.09 14.49
CA THR A 335 -3.29 0.96 13.92
C THR A 335 -3.85 2.31 13.51
N LEU A 336 -3.76 3.33 14.39
CA LEU A 336 -4.27 4.66 14.08
C LEU A 336 -3.50 5.32 12.93
N ASN A 337 -2.17 5.20 12.92
CA ASN A 337 -1.33 5.67 11.81
C ASN A 337 -1.77 5.04 10.47
N CYS A 338 -2.02 3.73 10.47
CA CYS A 338 -2.44 3.03 9.27
C CYS A 338 -3.84 3.49 8.80
N ILE A 339 -4.78 3.70 9.73
CA ILE A 339 -6.12 4.22 9.42
C ILE A 339 -6.05 5.61 8.80
N VAL A 340 -5.31 6.53 9.42
CA VAL A 340 -5.13 7.91 8.92
C VAL A 340 -4.48 7.90 7.54
N ARG A 341 -3.48 7.04 7.33
CA ARG A 341 -2.83 6.86 6.03
C ARG A 341 -3.82 6.39 4.95
N ILE A 342 -4.66 5.40 5.25
CA ILE A 342 -5.69 4.90 4.32
C ILE A 342 -6.69 6.02 3.99
N ILE A 343 -7.16 6.76 4.99
CA ILE A 343 -8.09 7.88 4.77
C ILE A 343 -7.45 8.94 3.85
N ARG A 344 -6.17 9.26 4.06
CA ARG A 344 -5.44 10.20 3.20
C ARG A 344 -5.25 9.67 1.77
N GLN A 345 -4.97 8.38 1.61
CA GLN A 345 -4.90 7.75 0.29
C GLN A 345 -6.25 7.81 -0.43
N LEU A 346 -7.36 7.48 0.26
CA LEU A 346 -8.71 7.62 -0.29
C LEU A 346 -9.04 9.07 -0.67
N TRP A 347 -8.61 10.03 0.15
CA TRP A 347 -8.74 11.46 -0.15
C TRP A 347 -8.02 11.81 -1.46
N HIS A 348 -6.76 11.44 -1.61
CA HIS A 348 -6.00 11.70 -2.85
C HIS A 348 -6.59 11.00 -4.07
N ILE A 349 -7.00 9.73 -3.93
CA ILE A 349 -7.67 9.01 -5.02
C ILE A 349 -8.96 9.72 -5.44
N THR A 350 -9.74 10.22 -4.47
CA THR A 350 -10.95 11.01 -4.74
C THR A 350 -10.63 12.32 -5.46
N GLN A 351 -9.55 12.98 -5.07
CA GLN A 351 -9.09 14.21 -5.73
C GLN A 351 -8.73 13.98 -7.19
N VAL A 352 -7.97 12.91 -7.46
CA VAL A 352 -7.55 12.50 -8.80
C VAL A 352 -8.78 12.10 -9.65
N CYS A 353 -9.63 11.22 -9.12
CA CYS A 353 -10.82 10.70 -9.81
C CYS A 353 -11.83 11.81 -10.21
N LEU A 354 -12.02 12.82 -9.36
CA LEU A 354 -13.01 13.88 -9.58
C LEU A 354 -12.43 15.15 -10.20
N HIS A 355 -11.11 15.19 -10.45
CA HIS A 355 -10.36 16.40 -10.82
C HIS A 355 -10.74 17.63 -9.96
N SER A 356 -11.10 17.39 -8.70
CA SER A 356 -11.70 18.37 -7.80
C SER A 356 -11.23 18.11 -6.38
N HIS A 357 -11.04 19.18 -5.60
CA HIS A 357 -10.63 19.03 -4.21
C HIS A 357 -11.70 18.29 -3.41
N PRO A 358 -11.37 17.23 -2.62
CA PRO A 358 -12.37 16.42 -1.93
C PRO A 358 -13.18 17.17 -0.86
N THR A 359 -12.73 18.36 -0.45
CA THR A 359 -13.51 19.29 0.39
C THR A 359 -14.83 19.71 -0.27
N LYS A 360 -14.88 19.73 -1.61
CA LYS A 360 -16.09 20.00 -2.39
C LYS A 360 -17.01 18.78 -2.47
N CYS A 361 -16.52 17.59 -2.09
CA CYS A 361 -17.27 16.34 -2.14
C CYS A 361 -18.05 16.13 -0.84
N THR A 362 -19.28 16.64 -0.81
CA THR A 362 -20.17 16.60 0.37
C THR A 362 -20.36 15.19 0.93
N TRP A 363 -20.46 14.17 0.08
CA TRP A 363 -20.65 12.78 0.53
C TRP A 363 -19.43 12.23 1.28
N PHE A 364 -18.20 12.52 0.82
CA PHE A 364 -16.97 12.01 1.43
C PHE A 364 -16.72 12.69 2.76
N MET A 365 -16.88 14.02 2.76
CA MET A 365 -16.82 14.86 3.95
C MET A 365 -17.87 14.46 4.99
N GLY A 366 -19.11 14.24 4.57
CA GLY A 366 -20.19 13.78 5.45
C GLY A 366 -19.90 12.42 6.09
N ALA A 367 -19.30 11.49 5.35
CA ALA A 367 -18.96 10.15 5.86
C ALA A 367 -17.82 10.18 6.90
N LEU A 368 -16.84 11.08 6.75
CA LEU A 368 -15.67 11.14 7.61
C LEU A 368 -15.82 12.10 8.79
N LYS A 369 -16.30 13.33 8.57
CA LYS A 369 -16.18 14.45 9.52
C LYS A 369 -16.70 14.12 10.92
N ALA A 370 -17.95 13.64 11.01
CA ALA A 370 -18.56 13.36 12.31
C ALA A 370 -17.81 12.26 13.08
N SER A 371 -17.51 11.14 12.41
CA SER A 371 -16.79 10.01 13.04
C SER A 371 -15.35 10.36 13.38
N TYR A 372 -14.66 11.11 12.53
CA TYR A 372 -13.29 11.53 12.75
C TYR A 372 -13.17 12.45 13.97
N MET A 373 -14.03 13.47 14.05
CA MET A 373 -14.00 14.42 15.16
C MET A 373 -14.38 13.76 16.49
N THR A 374 -15.42 12.93 16.50
CA THR A 374 -15.92 12.29 17.74
C THR A 374 -15.11 11.08 18.19
N LYS A 375 -14.53 10.30 17.26
CA LYS A 375 -13.85 9.03 17.60
C LYS A 375 -12.34 9.12 17.57
N ILE A 376 -11.75 10.03 16.80
CA ILE A 376 -10.29 10.18 16.69
C ILE A 376 -9.84 11.48 17.37
N MET A 377 -10.38 12.64 17.02
CA MET A 377 -9.84 13.91 17.53
C MET A 377 -10.06 14.14 19.03
N VAL A 378 -10.98 13.42 19.69
CA VAL A 378 -11.20 13.50 21.15
C VAL A 378 -9.94 13.21 21.97
N GLY A 379 -9.03 12.34 21.50
CA GLY A 379 -7.80 12.00 22.22
C GLY A 379 -6.57 12.79 21.78
N PHE A 380 -6.74 13.80 20.91
CA PHE A 380 -5.62 14.59 20.39
C PHE A 380 -5.12 15.59 21.45
N PRO A 381 -3.79 15.78 21.62
CA PRO A 381 -2.69 15.03 20.99
C PRO A 381 -2.43 13.70 21.71
N TYR A 382 -2.05 12.67 20.94
CA TYR A 382 -1.78 11.32 21.42
C TYR A 382 -0.32 11.09 21.84
N TYR A 383 -0.13 10.20 22.81
CA TYR A 383 1.17 9.76 23.34
C TYR A 383 1.22 8.23 23.41
N CYS A 384 2.40 7.64 23.27
CA CYS A 384 2.61 6.18 23.35
C CYS A 384 3.18 5.81 24.72
N HIS A 385 2.63 4.80 25.39
CA HIS A 385 3.24 4.24 26.60
C HIS A 385 4.48 3.42 26.26
N LEU A 386 5.60 3.68 26.94
CA LEU A 386 6.79 2.84 26.88
C LEU A 386 6.61 1.72 27.90
N GLY A 387 6.36 0.49 27.44
CA GLY A 387 6.20 -0.65 28.33
C GLY A 387 7.43 -0.85 29.21
N ALA A 388 7.23 -1.03 30.52
CA ALA A 388 8.32 -1.35 31.45
C ALA A 388 9.04 -2.62 30.97
N VAL A 389 10.33 -2.50 30.65
CA VAL A 389 11.21 -3.64 30.37
C VAL A 389 11.18 -4.55 31.60
N GLN A 390 10.50 -5.71 31.50
CA GLN A 390 10.57 -6.74 32.53
C GLN A 390 11.97 -7.35 32.54
N ASN A 391 12.91 -6.66 33.19
CA ASN A 391 14.19 -7.25 33.55
C ASN A 391 13.94 -8.37 34.56
N LYS A 392 14.23 -9.61 34.13
CA LYS A 392 14.16 -10.81 34.96
C LYS A 392 14.91 -10.59 36.29
N LYS A 393 14.17 -10.78 37.39
CA LYS A 393 14.56 -10.81 38.81
C LYS A 393 16.06 -11.01 39.09
N LYS A 394 16.69 -10.01 39.72
CA LYS A 394 17.82 -10.20 40.67
C LYS A 394 17.48 -9.49 41.99
N LYS A 395 17.72 -10.19 43.11
CA LYS A 395 17.36 -9.85 44.50
C LYS A 395 17.91 -8.48 44.97
N PRO A 396 17.26 -7.80 45.94
CA PRO A 396 17.65 -6.45 46.35
C PRO A 396 18.84 -6.47 47.31
N LYS A 397 19.73 -5.48 47.17
CA LYS A 397 20.64 -5.03 48.25
C LYS A 397 20.34 -3.56 48.52
N MET A 398 20.06 -3.24 49.78
CA MET A 398 19.83 -1.90 50.31
C MET A 398 21.11 -1.06 50.22
N VAL A 399 21.03 0.14 49.62
CA VAL A 399 21.86 1.30 50.00
C VAL A 399 21.06 2.57 49.69
N ASP A 400 20.96 3.44 50.69
CA ASP A 400 20.34 4.77 50.65
C ASP A 400 20.88 5.67 49.52
N LYS A 401 19.97 6.34 48.79
CA LYS A 401 20.28 7.59 48.10
C LYS A 401 19.04 8.42 47.78
N LYS A 402 18.91 9.50 48.54
CA LYS A 402 18.37 10.84 48.23
C LYS A 402 17.30 10.96 47.14
N MET A 403 16.12 11.38 47.60
CA MET A 403 14.99 11.92 46.85
C MET A 403 15.42 12.97 45.81
N GLN A 404 15.14 12.70 44.53
CA GLN A 404 15.06 13.67 43.43
C GLN A 404 13.71 13.47 42.72
N PRO A 405 13.12 14.53 42.13
CA PRO A 405 11.71 14.53 41.77
C PRO A 405 11.42 13.64 40.56
N ASP A 406 10.32 12.91 40.71
CA ASP A 406 9.66 12.01 39.76
C ASP A 406 9.40 12.73 38.43
N GLY A 407 10.02 12.27 37.34
CA GLY A 407 9.91 12.89 36.02
C GLY A 407 9.62 11.85 34.96
N ASP A 408 8.35 11.69 34.60
CA ASP A 408 7.75 11.37 33.29
C ASP A 408 8.50 10.52 32.22
N TYR A 409 9.42 9.61 32.58
CA TYR A 409 10.14 8.73 31.63
C TYR A 409 9.28 7.63 30.96
N SER A 410 7.95 7.68 31.07
CA SER A 410 7.06 6.58 30.65
C SER A 410 6.29 6.84 29.34
N LEU A 411 6.43 8.02 28.72
CA LEU A 411 5.64 8.41 27.55
C LEU A 411 6.51 8.87 26.38
N ARG A 412 6.26 8.29 25.19
CA ARG A 412 6.86 8.70 23.91
C ARG A 412 5.87 9.55 23.11
N HIS A 413 6.32 10.68 22.59
CA HIS A 413 5.49 11.53 21.72
C HIS A 413 5.25 10.88 20.36
N CYS A 414 4.02 10.99 19.85
CA CYS A 414 3.61 10.48 18.53
C CYS A 414 3.50 11.62 17.52
N ASP A 415 4.60 12.31 17.23
CA ASP A 415 4.57 13.61 16.55
C ASP A 415 4.08 13.52 15.11
N ASP A 416 4.63 12.63 14.31
CA ASP A 416 4.20 12.45 12.92
C ASP A 416 2.71 12.10 12.79
N LEU A 417 2.20 11.26 13.70
CA LEU A 417 0.78 10.93 13.81
C LEU A 417 -0.05 12.18 14.14
N ASN A 418 0.33 12.91 15.20
CA ASN A 418 -0.40 14.09 15.64
C ASN A 418 -0.39 15.20 14.57
N VAL A 419 0.72 15.42 13.88
CA VAL A 419 0.81 16.35 12.75
C VAL A 419 -0.15 15.92 11.64
N SER A 420 -0.16 14.64 11.28
CA SER A 420 -1.08 14.11 10.24
C SER A 420 -2.55 14.25 10.65
N LEU A 421 -2.86 14.00 11.92
CA LEU A 421 -4.20 14.14 12.47
C LEU A 421 -4.71 15.58 12.40
N ALA A 422 -3.86 16.53 12.84
CA ALA A 422 -4.17 17.95 12.82
C ALA A 422 -4.32 18.49 11.40
N LEU A 423 -3.42 18.10 10.47
CA LEU A 423 -3.52 18.47 9.06
C LEU A 423 -4.89 18.11 8.48
N PHE A 424 -5.29 16.86 8.68
CA PHE A 424 -6.53 16.35 8.12
C PHE A 424 -7.75 16.98 8.81
N ALA A 425 -7.70 17.19 10.12
CA ALA A 425 -8.76 17.86 10.87
C ALA A 425 -9.01 19.29 10.37
N MET A 426 -7.93 20.05 10.14
CA MET A 426 -8.00 21.44 9.64
C MET A 426 -8.57 21.49 8.21
N GLN A 427 -8.17 20.57 7.34
CA GLN A 427 -8.71 20.47 5.97
C GLN A 427 -10.22 20.14 5.95
N MET A 428 -10.72 19.45 6.98
CA MET A 428 -12.12 19.03 7.07
C MET A 428 -13.04 20.03 7.80
N SER A 429 -12.51 20.84 8.70
CA SER A 429 -13.29 21.78 9.49
C SER A 429 -12.47 22.95 10.00
N SER A 430 -13.00 24.17 9.79
CA SER A 430 -12.48 25.41 10.37
C SER A 430 -13.11 25.69 11.74
N SER A 431 -13.10 24.73 12.66
CA SER A 431 -13.62 24.95 14.02
C SER A 431 -12.61 25.71 14.86
N GLU A 432 -13.03 26.80 15.51
CA GLU A 432 -12.15 27.63 16.37
C GLU A 432 -11.50 26.81 17.49
N GLY A 433 -12.26 25.94 18.16
CA GLY A 433 -11.71 25.09 19.25
C GLY A 433 -10.69 24.05 18.77
N LEU A 434 -10.78 23.61 17.52
CA LEU A 434 -9.78 22.73 16.92
C LEU A 434 -8.49 23.52 16.61
N ALA A 435 -8.63 24.72 16.06
CA ALA A 435 -7.51 25.60 15.75
C ALA A 435 -6.72 25.98 17.01
N GLU A 436 -7.39 26.24 18.13
CA GLU A 436 -6.73 26.53 19.41
C GLU A 436 -5.94 25.32 19.95
N ASN A 437 -6.54 24.12 19.91
CA ASN A 437 -5.85 22.89 20.33
C ASN A 437 -4.64 22.57 19.45
N ALA A 438 -4.79 22.75 18.13
CA ALA A 438 -3.70 22.59 17.17
C ALA A 438 -2.58 23.61 17.42
N LEU A 439 -2.93 24.89 17.61
CA LEU A 439 -1.98 25.96 17.93
C LEU A 439 -1.16 25.62 19.18
N ASN A 440 -1.82 25.20 20.26
CA ASN A 440 -1.16 24.82 21.50
C ASN A 440 -0.20 23.65 21.31
N PHE A 441 -0.58 22.65 20.51
CA PHE A 441 0.27 21.53 20.16
C PHE A 441 1.50 21.97 19.34
N PHE A 442 1.32 22.72 18.26
CA PHE A 442 2.42 23.14 17.38
C PHE A 442 3.37 24.12 18.06
N THR A 443 2.86 25.04 18.88
CA THR A 443 3.70 25.95 19.66
C THR A 443 4.61 25.18 20.62
N LYS A 444 4.10 24.13 21.28
CA LYS A 444 4.90 23.24 22.13
C LYS A 444 5.87 22.38 21.32
N LEU A 445 5.44 21.86 20.17
CA LEU A 445 6.25 21.04 19.27
C LEU A 445 7.48 21.81 18.78
N LEU A 446 7.30 23.04 18.30
CA LEU A 446 8.40 23.86 17.75
C LEU A 446 9.36 24.38 18.83
N ARG A 447 8.89 24.61 20.06
CA ARG A 447 9.76 25.03 21.16
C ARG A 447 10.70 23.93 21.64
N ASP A 448 10.28 22.67 21.59
CA ASP A 448 11.07 21.54 22.10
C ASP A 448 12.11 21.06 21.07
N GLY A 449 13.39 21.30 21.35
CA GLY A 449 14.49 20.91 20.47
C GLY A 449 14.82 19.42 20.43
N ASN A 450 14.35 18.64 21.40
CA ASN A 450 14.61 17.20 21.41
C ASN A 450 13.79 16.46 20.34
N ARG A 451 12.77 17.12 19.79
CA ARG A 451 11.81 16.56 18.82
C ARG A 451 12.11 16.94 17.38
N ASP A 452 13.08 17.83 17.15
CA ASP A 452 13.45 18.28 15.81
C ASP A 452 13.86 17.10 14.91
N GLY A 453 13.22 16.98 13.75
CA GLY A 453 13.47 15.90 12.78
C GLY A 453 12.66 14.61 13.03
N GLN A 454 11.84 14.55 14.08
CA GLN A 454 10.93 13.40 14.33
C GLN A 454 9.57 13.52 13.62
N TYR A 455 9.33 14.63 12.91
CA TYR A 455 8.07 14.94 12.25
C TYR A 455 8.29 15.60 10.89
N ASN A 456 7.30 15.50 9.99
CA ASN A 456 7.36 16.17 8.68
C ASN A 456 7.13 17.68 8.81
N LEU A 457 8.20 18.47 8.78
CA LEU A 457 8.11 19.93 8.92
C LEU A 457 7.40 20.62 7.74
N GLY A 458 7.42 20.05 6.53
CA GLY A 458 6.66 20.59 5.41
C GLY A 458 5.14 20.56 5.67
N SER A 459 4.63 19.46 6.21
CA SER A 459 3.24 19.36 6.66
C SER A 459 2.93 20.37 7.76
N VAL A 460 3.84 20.56 8.72
CA VAL A 460 3.69 21.55 9.79
C VAL A 460 3.59 22.96 9.22
N VAL A 461 4.50 23.36 8.32
CA VAL A 461 4.50 24.69 7.69
C VAL A 461 3.18 24.99 6.96
N ASN A 462 2.62 24.02 6.24
CA ASN A 462 1.33 24.17 5.57
C ASN A 462 0.21 24.44 6.58
N ILE A 463 0.13 23.67 7.66
CA ILE A 463 -0.89 23.85 8.70
C ILE A 463 -0.74 25.18 9.40
N LEU A 464 0.50 25.58 9.69
CA LEU A 464 0.77 26.86 10.36
C LEU A 464 0.34 28.04 9.48
N SER A 465 0.54 27.93 8.16
CA SER A 465 0.07 28.95 7.22
C SER A 465 -1.46 29.08 7.26
N ASP A 466 -2.18 27.95 7.30
CA ASP A 466 -3.64 27.95 7.45
C ASP A 466 -4.10 28.46 8.83
N LEU A 467 -3.40 28.10 9.90
CA LEU A 467 -3.71 28.52 11.27
C LEU A 467 -3.49 30.02 11.48
N LEU A 468 -2.44 30.60 10.88
CA LEU A 468 -2.17 32.03 10.97
C LEU A 468 -3.31 32.89 10.40
N GLN A 469 -4.11 32.35 9.48
CA GLN A 469 -5.28 33.05 8.92
C GLN A 469 -6.50 33.02 9.85
N LEU A 470 -6.54 32.09 10.82
CA LEU A 470 -7.72 31.80 11.64
C LEU A 470 -7.62 32.33 13.08
N ILE A 471 -6.45 32.79 13.50
CA ILE A 471 -6.10 32.96 14.93
C ILE A 471 -5.87 34.44 15.29
N PRO A 472 -6.20 34.87 16.54
CA PRO A 472 -5.93 36.23 17.01
C PRO A 472 -4.43 36.59 17.07
N GLU A 473 -4.11 37.88 16.91
CA GLU A 473 -2.74 38.41 16.84
C GLU A 473 -1.80 37.95 17.97
N LYS A 474 -2.26 37.97 19.22
CA LYS A 474 -1.43 37.57 20.38
C LYS A 474 -1.01 36.11 20.35
N GLN A 475 -1.90 35.25 19.85
CA GLN A 475 -1.65 33.82 19.72
C GLN A 475 -0.76 33.52 18.52
N ALA A 476 -0.92 34.28 17.43
CA ALA A 476 -0.04 34.23 16.27
C ALA A 476 1.41 34.61 16.62
N ASP A 477 1.64 35.66 17.44
CA ASP A 477 2.99 36.06 17.85
C ASP A 477 3.71 34.96 18.64
N SER A 478 3.02 34.27 19.55
CA SER A 478 3.59 33.13 20.31
C SER A 478 4.03 31.97 19.40
N LEU A 479 3.25 31.71 18.34
CA LEU A 479 3.56 30.69 17.33
C LEU A 479 4.74 31.11 16.44
N LEU A 480 4.78 32.36 16.02
CA LEU A 480 5.89 32.93 15.26
C LEU A 480 7.19 32.90 16.06
N ALA A 481 7.15 33.25 17.35
CA ALA A 481 8.29 33.10 18.26
C ALA A 481 8.77 31.65 18.37
N ALA A 482 7.85 30.68 18.45
CA ALA A 482 8.19 29.27 18.49
C ALA A 482 8.83 28.78 17.17
N ALA A 483 8.28 29.19 16.02
CA ALA A 483 8.84 28.90 14.71
C ALA A 483 10.22 29.52 14.52
N GLN A 484 10.41 30.76 14.98
CA GLN A 484 11.71 31.46 14.97
C GLN A 484 12.73 30.76 15.88
N THR A 485 12.32 30.27 17.06
CA THR A 485 13.18 29.46 17.94
C THR A 485 13.60 28.14 17.28
N CYS A 486 12.69 27.47 16.56
CA CYS A 486 13.02 26.28 15.79
C CYS A 486 13.99 26.61 14.63
N TYR A 487 13.77 27.74 13.96
CA TYR A 487 14.61 28.22 12.86
C TYR A 487 16.06 28.50 13.28
N THR A 488 16.27 29.12 14.44
CA THR A 488 17.62 29.42 14.95
C THR A 488 18.36 28.18 15.43
N ARG A 489 17.63 27.18 15.95
CA ARG A 489 18.20 25.92 16.43
C ARG A 489 18.62 24.97 15.31
N LEU A 490 17.91 24.99 14.17
CA LEU A 490 18.23 24.15 13.02
C LEU A 490 19.49 24.65 12.29
N HIS A 491 20.33 23.70 11.86
CA HIS A 491 21.54 24.02 11.10
C HIS A 491 21.21 24.74 9.77
N PRO A 492 21.96 25.78 9.36
CA PRO A 492 21.70 26.59 8.17
C PRO A 492 21.47 25.81 6.86
N LEU A 493 22.16 24.68 6.72
CA LEU A 493 22.07 23.79 5.55
C LEU A 493 21.01 22.68 5.69
N LYS A 494 20.13 22.66 6.70
CA LYS A 494 19.00 21.71 6.76
C LYS A 494 17.83 22.17 5.90
N LYS A 495 17.19 21.25 5.16
CA LYS A 495 16.08 21.61 4.24
C LYS A 495 14.89 22.16 5.03
N ASP A 496 14.66 21.54 6.17
CA ASP A 496 13.69 21.92 7.18
C ASP A 496 13.80 23.39 7.60
N ARG A 497 15.01 23.90 7.83
CA ARG A 497 15.23 25.30 8.21
C ARG A 497 14.72 26.25 7.12
N ALA A 498 14.95 25.90 5.85
CA ALA A 498 14.50 26.70 4.73
C ALA A 498 12.97 26.71 4.62
N LEU A 499 12.29 25.59 4.87
CA LEU A 499 10.82 25.50 4.85
C LEU A 499 10.16 26.44 5.87
N LEU A 500 10.75 26.64 7.04
CA LEU A 500 10.23 27.58 8.05
C LEU A 500 10.14 29.03 7.53
N LEU A 501 10.97 29.42 6.55
CA LEU A 501 10.89 30.75 5.94
C LEU A 501 9.58 30.99 5.20
N GLN A 502 8.88 29.93 4.79
CA GLN A 502 7.55 30.05 4.20
C GLN A 502 6.53 30.58 5.22
N ILE A 503 6.69 30.25 6.51
CA ILE A 503 5.85 30.79 7.59
C ILE A 503 6.10 32.30 7.73
N LEU A 504 7.36 32.73 7.69
CA LEU A 504 7.69 34.16 7.70
C LEU A 504 7.07 34.88 6.49
N LEU A 505 7.10 34.26 5.31
CA LEU A 505 6.45 34.81 4.12
C LEU A 505 4.92 34.85 4.26
N ALA A 506 4.28 33.84 4.84
CA ALA A 506 2.84 33.85 5.09
C ALA A 506 2.45 34.92 6.13
N ALA A 507 3.20 35.03 7.22
CA ALA A 507 2.99 36.04 8.25
C ALA A 507 3.27 37.47 7.75
N THR A 508 4.08 37.60 6.71
CA THR A 508 4.40 38.88 6.10
C THR A 508 3.64 39.15 4.80
N ASP A 509 2.56 38.44 4.52
CA ASP A 509 1.75 38.73 3.34
C ASP A 509 0.97 40.04 3.46
N ILE A 510 0.67 40.64 2.31
CA ILE A 510 -0.06 41.91 2.17
C ILE A 510 -1.48 41.77 2.73
N ASP A 511 -2.04 40.57 2.65
CA ASP A 511 -3.39 40.24 3.13
C ASP A 511 -3.52 40.25 4.66
N HIS A 512 -2.39 40.26 5.40
CA HIS A 512 -2.38 40.19 6.86
C HIS A 512 -1.50 41.28 7.51
N PRO A 513 -1.84 42.57 7.32
CA PRO A 513 -1.02 43.69 7.80
C PRO A 513 -0.91 43.77 9.32
N GLN A 514 -1.78 43.08 10.06
CA GLN A 514 -1.72 43.03 11.52
C GLN A 514 -0.59 42.10 12.01
N LEU A 515 -0.31 41.01 11.30
CA LEU A 515 0.78 40.09 11.64
C LEU A 515 2.15 40.74 11.43
N TRP A 516 2.26 41.74 10.55
CA TRP A 516 3.49 42.54 10.40
C TRP A 516 3.96 43.20 11.69
N LYS A 517 3.04 43.56 12.58
CA LYS A 517 3.38 44.27 13.83
C LYS A 517 3.82 43.34 14.96
N CYS A 518 3.78 42.02 14.75
CA CYS A 518 4.26 41.04 15.71
C CYS A 518 5.78 41.19 15.89
N GLY A 519 6.24 41.43 17.12
CA GLY A 519 7.66 41.64 17.42
C GLY A 519 8.55 40.46 17.02
N SER A 520 8.00 39.25 16.98
CA SER A 520 8.70 38.05 16.52
C SER A 520 9.17 38.15 15.06
N ASN A 521 8.42 38.87 14.21
CA ASN A 521 8.80 39.05 12.81
C ASN A 521 10.04 39.92 12.66
N SER A 522 10.17 40.99 13.44
CA SER A 522 11.37 41.84 13.44
C SER A 522 12.63 41.07 13.83
N VAL A 523 12.53 40.21 14.86
CA VAL A 523 13.63 39.33 15.28
C VAL A 523 13.98 38.33 14.19
N TRP A 524 12.98 37.80 13.48
CA TRP A 524 13.21 36.84 12.41
C TRP A 524 13.87 37.48 11.18
N VAL A 525 13.45 38.69 10.81
CA VAL A 525 14.05 39.50 9.74
C VAL A 525 15.52 39.79 10.05
N TYR A 526 15.83 40.15 11.30
CA TYR A 526 17.22 40.33 11.74
C TYR A 526 18.05 39.05 11.52
N GLN A 527 17.52 37.89 11.92
CA GLN A 527 18.22 36.61 11.76
C GLN A 527 18.43 36.24 10.29
N VAL A 528 17.49 36.56 9.40
CA VAL A 528 17.64 36.33 7.95
C VAL A 528 18.81 37.13 7.40
N VAL A 529 18.99 38.39 7.83
CA VAL A 529 20.11 39.24 7.40
C VAL A 529 21.44 38.73 7.99
N GLU A 530 21.45 38.28 9.25
CA GLU A 530 22.62 37.63 9.87
C GLU A 530 23.04 36.36 9.11
N ASP A 531 22.08 35.51 8.74
CA ASP A 531 22.36 34.28 8.00
C ASP A 531 22.93 34.57 6.60
N LEU A 532 22.44 35.63 5.93
CA LEU A 532 23.00 36.10 4.66
C LEU A 532 24.44 36.60 4.84
N ALA A 533 24.74 37.33 5.92
CA ALA A 533 26.09 37.81 6.24
C ALA A 533 27.04 36.65 6.60
N SER A 534 26.54 35.56 7.21
CA SER A 534 27.35 34.38 7.52
C SER A 534 27.83 33.61 6.27
N GLY A 535 27.14 33.80 5.14
CA GLY A 535 27.42 33.15 3.85
C GLY A 535 27.04 31.67 3.76
N SER A 536 26.42 31.08 4.79
CA SER A 536 25.83 29.72 4.71
C SER A 536 24.35 29.81 4.33
N ALA A 537 24.05 29.99 3.05
CA ALA A 537 22.71 30.26 2.54
C ALA A 537 22.22 29.20 1.53
N ARG A 538 20.92 28.93 1.56
CA ARG A 538 20.18 28.22 0.50
C ARG A 538 19.44 29.19 -0.41
N ASP A 539 19.06 28.69 -1.58
CA ASP A 539 18.22 29.39 -2.57
C ASP A 539 16.98 30.07 -1.97
N LEU A 540 16.27 29.37 -1.06
CA LEU A 540 15.05 29.87 -0.45
C LEU A 540 15.30 31.04 0.51
N LEU A 541 16.46 31.10 1.18
CA LEU A 541 16.81 32.24 2.05
C LEU A 541 16.96 33.53 1.25
N LEU A 542 17.69 33.46 0.13
CA LEU A 542 17.86 34.61 -0.76
C LEU A 542 16.52 35.02 -1.38
N HIS A 543 15.69 34.04 -1.77
CA HIS A 543 14.36 34.31 -2.30
C HIS A 543 13.45 35.01 -1.27
N THR A 544 13.43 34.54 -0.03
CA THR A 544 12.67 35.15 1.07
C THR A 544 13.12 36.59 1.32
N ALA A 545 14.43 36.85 1.38
CA ALA A 545 14.95 38.21 1.59
C ALA A 545 14.55 39.17 0.45
N ILE A 546 14.56 38.70 -0.80
CA ILE A 546 14.09 39.48 -1.95
C ILE A 546 12.60 39.79 -1.82
N ILE A 547 11.77 38.79 -1.49
CA ILE A 547 10.32 39.01 -1.33
C ILE A 547 10.04 40.03 -0.21
N LEU A 548 10.69 39.89 0.95
CA LEU A 548 10.53 40.83 2.06
C LEU A 548 10.94 42.26 1.67
N ARG A 549 12.01 42.40 0.89
CA ARG A 549 12.44 43.69 0.35
C ARG A 549 11.42 44.25 -0.66
N LEU A 550 10.90 43.42 -1.56
CA LEU A 550 9.87 43.80 -2.55
C LEU A 550 8.55 44.22 -1.88
N ARG A 551 8.22 43.61 -0.73
CA ARG A 551 7.09 44.00 0.13
C ARG A 551 7.32 45.32 0.89
N ASN A 552 8.43 46.02 0.62
CA ASN A 552 8.78 47.33 1.18
C ASN A 552 8.95 47.35 2.71
N ASN A 553 9.38 46.23 3.31
CA ASN A 553 9.69 46.19 4.73
C ASN A 553 10.84 47.15 5.06
N THR A 554 10.62 48.10 5.98
CA THR A 554 11.58 49.16 6.31
C THR A 554 12.76 48.63 7.13
N GLU A 555 12.53 47.65 8.00
CA GLU A 555 13.56 47.05 8.85
C GLU A 555 14.57 46.27 8.00
N ILE A 556 14.11 45.43 7.06
CA ILE A 556 15.02 44.68 6.19
C ILE A 556 15.84 45.62 5.30
N LYS A 557 15.25 46.73 4.82
CA LYS A 557 15.96 47.74 4.03
C LYS A 557 17.10 48.38 4.82
N GLN A 558 16.84 48.78 6.07
CA GLN A 558 17.86 49.37 6.93
C GLN A 558 18.98 48.37 7.25
N LEU A 559 18.63 47.13 7.58
CA LEU A 559 19.60 46.08 7.92
C LEU A 559 20.45 45.66 6.71
N LEU A 560 19.84 45.55 5.52
CA LEU A 560 20.57 45.25 4.28
C LEU A 560 21.50 46.40 3.86
N LEU A 561 21.09 47.66 4.07
CA LEU A 561 21.94 48.82 3.80
C LEU A 561 23.17 48.82 4.72
N ALA A 562 22.99 48.50 6.01
CA ALA A 562 24.06 48.47 6.99
C ALA A 562 25.10 47.36 6.76
N ARG A 563 24.71 46.25 6.11
CA ARG A 563 25.57 45.07 5.89
C ARG A 563 25.80 44.72 4.42
N LYS A 564 25.60 45.69 3.52
CA LYS A 564 25.62 45.51 2.05
C LYS A 564 26.93 44.88 1.56
N ASP A 565 28.07 45.37 2.05
CA ASP A 565 29.40 44.95 1.59
C ASP A 565 29.79 43.57 2.13
N GLU A 566 29.49 43.30 3.41
CA GLU A 566 29.75 42.01 4.07
C GLU A 566 28.95 40.87 3.41
N ILE A 567 27.66 41.10 3.12
CA ILE A 567 26.80 40.12 2.46
C ILE A 567 27.30 39.80 1.05
N ARG A 568 27.74 40.82 0.31
CA ARG A 568 28.28 40.64 -1.05
C ARG A 568 29.54 39.78 -1.02
N GLU A 569 30.52 40.13 -0.18
CA GLU A 569 31.79 39.41 -0.09
C GLU A 569 31.60 37.94 0.33
N LYS A 570 30.72 37.68 1.29
CA LYS A 570 30.48 36.34 1.84
C LYS A 570 29.69 35.43 0.90
N ILE A 571 28.71 35.97 0.18
CA ILE A 571 27.91 35.21 -0.79
C ILE A 571 28.72 34.92 -2.06
N GLU A 572 29.53 35.87 -2.53
CA GLU A 572 30.41 35.67 -3.69
C GLU A 572 31.53 34.66 -3.41
N SER A 573 32.05 34.62 -2.17
CA SER A 573 33.12 33.69 -1.78
C SER A 573 32.65 32.26 -1.47
N LYS A 574 31.51 32.08 -0.80
CA LYS A 574 31.00 30.75 -0.39
C LYS A 574 30.01 30.13 -1.39
N GLY A 575 29.38 30.94 -2.23
CA GLY A 575 28.29 30.51 -3.10
C GLY A 575 27.01 30.13 -2.32
N ILE A 576 25.92 29.92 -3.05
CA ILE A 576 24.62 29.51 -2.48
C ILE A 576 24.30 28.10 -2.95
N GLN A 577 23.96 27.22 -2.01
CA GLN A 577 23.64 25.83 -2.35
C GLN A 577 22.33 25.78 -3.14
N GLY A 578 22.38 25.27 -4.38
CA GLY A 578 21.23 25.12 -5.27
C GLY A 578 21.09 26.18 -6.37
N MET A 579 22.06 27.09 -6.52
CA MET A 579 22.05 28.12 -7.58
C MET A 579 23.38 28.18 -8.33
N THR A 580 23.31 28.58 -9.61
CA THR A 580 24.51 28.88 -10.39
C THR A 580 25.08 30.26 -10.01
N PRO A 581 26.39 30.51 -10.13
CA PRO A 581 26.99 31.81 -9.81
C PRO A 581 26.36 32.99 -10.55
N GLY A 582 25.92 32.79 -11.79
CA GLY A 582 25.22 33.81 -12.58
C GLY A 582 23.84 34.18 -12.05
N GLU A 583 23.09 33.22 -11.50
CA GLU A 583 21.79 33.46 -10.86
C GLU A 583 21.95 34.17 -9.51
N VAL A 584 22.98 33.78 -8.74
CA VAL A 584 23.32 34.43 -7.46
C VAL A 584 23.60 35.91 -7.69
N ASN A 585 24.44 36.26 -8.67
CA ASN A 585 24.76 37.66 -8.96
C ASN A 585 23.54 38.49 -9.38
N LYS A 586 22.65 37.95 -10.22
CA LYS A 586 21.40 38.63 -10.61
C LYS A 586 20.49 38.88 -9.41
N LYS A 587 20.30 37.88 -8.56
CA LYS A 587 19.45 37.98 -7.37
C LYS A 587 20.05 38.87 -6.28
N LEU A 588 21.37 38.83 -6.10
CA LEU A 588 22.08 39.72 -5.19
C LEU A 588 21.98 41.18 -5.63
N HIS A 589 22.11 41.45 -6.94
CA HIS A 589 21.89 42.78 -7.49
C HIS A 589 20.46 43.28 -7.23
N LEU A 590 19.45 42.42 -7.37
CA LEU A 590 18.06 42.76 -7.05
C LEU A 590 17.87 43.03 -5.54
N LEU A 591 18.52 42.23 -4.69
CA LEU A 591 18.42 42.35 -3.23
C LEU A 591 19.15 43.58 -2.66
N LEU A 592 20.21 44.07 -3.32
CA LEU A 592 21.07 45.16 -2.82
C LEU A 592 21.04 46.41 -3.70
N LYS A 593 20.10 46.51 -4.65
CA LYS A 593 19.86 47.75 -5.41
C LYS A 593 19.54 48.89 -4.43
N ASP A 594 19.81 50.14 -4.75
CA ASP A 594 19.36 51.25 -3.88
C ASP A 594 17.86 51.56 -4.14
#